data_AF-A0A154P9N4-F1
#
_entry.id   AF-A0A154P9N4-F1
#
_cell.length_a   1.000
_cell.length_b   1.000
_cell.length_c   1.000
_cell.angle_alpha   90.00
_cell.angle_beta   90.00
_cell.angle_gamma   90.00
#
_symmetry.space_group_name_H-M   'P 1'
#
loop_
_entity.id
_entity.type
_entity.pdbx_description
1 polymer ?
#
loop_
_entity_poly.entity_id
_entity_poly.type
_entity_poly.pdbx_seq_one_letter_code
_entity_poly.pdbx_strand_id
1 'polypeptide(L)' 'NPLDFYFWDHLKTIVHSTQVNTVHVLQERTSNGFETIRRILGIFERVRNILRRAIVFVETRGGHFERFL' A
#
# COMPACT_ATOMS: atom_id res chain seq x y z
N ASN A 1 11.74 7.21 -10.48
CA ASN A 1 10.64 6.23 -10.28
C ASN A 1 9.58 6.90 -9.41
N PRO A 2 8.34 7.17 -9.87
CA PRO A 2 7.32 7.87 -9.08
C PRO A 2 6.93 7.13 -7.79
N LEU A 3 7.05 5.79 -7.78
CA LEU A 3 6.89 4.98 -6.58
C LEU A 3 7.96 5.27 -5.52
N ASP A 4 9.22 5.51 -5.92
CA ASP A 4 10.27 5.94 -5.00
C ASP A 4 9.94 7.27 -4.34
N PHE A 5 9.46 8.25 -5.12
CA PHE A 5 9.11 9.56 -4.57
C PHE A 5 8.00 9.45 -3.54
N TYR A 6 6.93 8.72 -3.86
CA TYR A 6 5.85 8.47 -2.91
C TYR A 6 6.34 7.72 -1.66
N PHE A 7 7.15 6.69 -1.86
CA PHE A 7 7.69 5.87 -0.78
C PHE A 7 8.54 6.72 0.19
N TRP A 8 9.50 7.47 -0.34
CA TRP A 8 10.41 8.29 0.46
C TRP A 8 9.72 9.46 1.15
N ASP A 9 8.74 10.08 0.51
CA ASP A 9 7.94 11.16 1.11
C ASP A 9 7.11 10.65 2.29
N HIS A 10 6.45 9.50 2.13
CA HIS A 10 5.64 8.90 3.18
C HIS A 10 6.48 8.37 4.35
N LEU A 11 7.63 7.75 4.06
CA LEU A 11 8.55 7.28 5.09
C LEU A 11 9.10 8.43 5.93
N LYS A 12 9.51 9.54 5.29
CA LYS A 12 9.95 10.74 6.00
C LYS A 12 8.86 11.30 6.90
N THR A 13 7.63 11.36 6.41
CA THR A 13 6.47 11.81 7.21
C THR A 13 6.28 10.94 8.46
N ILE A 14 6.36 9.61 8.33
CA ILE A 14 6.22 8.67 9.46
C ILE A 14 7.36 8.82 10.46
N VAL A 15 8.61 8.87 9.99
CA VAL A 15 9.80 8.92 10.84
C VAL A 15 9.89 10.25 11.61
N HIS A 16 9.53 11.36 10.97
CA HIS A 16 9.60 12.71 11.54
C HIS A 16 8.31 13.18 12.23
N SER A 17 7.25 12.37 12.25
CA SER A 17 5.95 12.74 12.87
C SER A 17 6.05 13.06 14.36
N THR A 18 7.06 12.52 15.05
CA THR A 18 7.34 12.80 16.48
C THR A 18 8.84 12.92 16.70
N GLN A 19 9.25 13.73 17.67
CA GLN A 19 10.67 13.93 17.99
C GLN A 19 11.34 12.59 18.35
N VAL A 20 12.48 12.31 17.71
CA VAL A 20 13.26 11.09 17.93
C VAL A 20 14.47 11.46 18.77
N ASN A 21 14.54 10.94 19.99
CA ASN A 21 15.62 11.29 20.93
C ASN A 21 16.81 10.31 20.89
N THR A 22 16.68 9.15 20.23
CA THR A 22 17.76 8.14 20.16
C THR A 22 17.80 7.41 18.81
N VAL A 23 18.99 6.94 18.43
CA VAL A 23 19.20 6.16 17.20
C VAL A 23 18.39 4.86 17.20
N HIS A 24 18.21 4.23 18.36
CA HIS A 24 17.40 3.02 18.50
C HIS A 24 15.93 3.26 18.11
N VAL A 25 15.33 4.34 18.64
CA VAL A 25 13.95 4.73 18.30
C VAL A 25 13.83 5.09 16.81
N LEU A 26 14.87 5.68 16.22
CA LEU A 26 14.91 5.97 14.79
C LEU A 26 14.85 4.69 13.95
N GLN A 27 15.66 3.68 14.31
CA GLN A 27 15.71 2.40 13.59
C GLN A 27 14.40 1.63 13.72
N GLU A 28 13.83 1.55 14.92
CA GLU A 28 12.56 0.89 15.16
C GLU A 28 11.42 1.54 14.34
N ARG A 29 11.34 2.87 14.34
CA ARG A 29 10.34 3.60 13.55
C ARG A 29 10.53 3.44 12.06
N THR A 30 11.78 3.45 11.60
CA THR A 30 12.09 3.23 10.18
C THR A 30 11.57 1.85 9.77
N SER A 31 11.95 0.79 10.48
CA SER A 31 11.48 -0.57 10.22
C SER A 31 9.95 -0.69 10.24
N ASN A 32 9.30 -0.08 11.24
CA ASN A 32 7.83 -0.11 11.34
C ASN A 32 7.15 0.69 10.20
N GLY A 33 7.77 1.80 9.77
CA GLY A 33 7.34 2.57 8.61
C GLY A 33 7.43 1.78 7.31
N PHE A 34 8.54 1.04 7.10
CA PHE A 34 8.70 0.13 5.98
C PHE A 34 7.60 -0.94 5.96
N GLU A 35 7.31 -1.58 7.10
CA GLU A 35 6.26 -2.59 7.20
C GLU A 35 4.87 -2.02 6.90
N THR A 36 4.56 -0.84 7.44
CA THR A 36 3.29 -0.13 7.22
C THR A 36 3.09 0.17 5.74
N ILE A 37 4.10 0.77 5.08
CA ILE A 37 4.02 1.11 3.66
C ILE A 37 3.89 -0.16 2.81
N ARG A 38 4.65 -1.22 3.12
CA ARG A 38 4.55 -2.51 2.42
C ARG A 38 3.15 -3.10 2.52
N ARG A 39 2.52 -3.07 3.69
CA ARG A 39 1.15 -3.56 3.90
C ARG A 39 0.15 -2.76 3.06
N ILE A 40 0.26 -1.43 3.04
CA ILE A 40 -0.60 -0.54 2.24
C ILE A 40 -0.45 -0.85 0.75
N LEU A 41 0.77 -0.93 0.25
CA LEU A 41 1.04 -1.26 -1.15
C LEU A 41 0.47 -2.63 -1.54
N GLY A 42 0.63 -3.66 -0.69
CA GLY A 42 0.04 -4.98 -0.92
C GLY A 42 -1.49 -4.95 -0.96
N ILE A 43 -2.14 -4.12 -0.14
CA ILE A 43 -3.60 -3.90 -0.21
C ILE A 43 -3.97 -3.25 -1.54
N PHE A 44 -3.25 -2.22 -1.97
CA PHE A 44 -3.50 -1.56 -3.27
C PHE A 44 -3.35 -2.49 -4.45
N GLU A 45 -2.34 -3.37 -4.45
CA GLU A 45 -2.18 -4.39 -5.50
C GLU A 45 -3.37 -5.35 -5.53
N ARG A 46 -3.83 -5.79 -4.36
CA ARG A 46 -5.00 -6.68 -4.25
C ARG A 46 -6.27 -6.00 -4.75
N VAL A 47 -6.51 -4.74 -4.36
CA VAL A 47 -7.65 -3.94 -4.82
C VAL A 47 -7.57 -3.74 -6.34
N ARG A 48 -6.40 -3.42 -6.88
CA ARG A 48 -6.20 -3.25 -8.33
C ARG A 48 -6.49 -4.53 -9.10
N ASN A 49 -6.12 -5.69 -8.56
CA ASN A 49 -6.43 -6.98 -9.16
C ASN A 49 -7.94 -7.27 -9.14
N ILE A 50 -8.63 -6.98 -8.03
CA ILE A 50 -10.10 -7.11 -7.94
C ILE A 50 -10.79 -6.19 -8.96
N LEU A 51 -10.38 -4.92 -9.04
CA LEU A 51 -10.94 -3.97 -10.00
C LEU A 51 -10.71 -4.40 -11.44
N ARG A 52 -9.51 -4.88 -11.79
CA ARG A 52 -9.25 -5.43 -13.13
C ARG A 52 -10.18 -6.60 -13.45
N ARG A 53 -10.39 -7.51 -12.50
CA ARG A 53 -11.33 -8.63 -12.68
C ARG A 53 -12.76 -8.14 -12.85
N ALA A 54 -13.19 -7.12 -12.11
CA ALA A 54 -14.51 -6.52 -12.23
C ALA A 54 -14.70 -5.82 -13.59
N ILE A 55 -13.69 -5.10 -14.10
CA ILE A 55 -13.73 -4.47 -15.43
C ILE A 55 -13.83 -5.53 -16.51
N VAL A 56 -12.94 -6.52 -16.50
CA VAL A 56 -12.99 -7.65 -17.46
C VAL A 56 -14.33 -8.36 -17.38
N PHE A 57 -14.90 -8.54 -16.18
CA PHE A 57 -16.23 -9.10 -15.99
C PHE A 57 -17.33 -8.27 -16.66
N VAL A 58 -17.36 -6.96 -16.43
CA VAL A 58 -18.34 -6.04 -17.07
C VAL A 58 -18.20 -6.07 -18.59
N GLU A 59 -16.97 -6.10 -19.10
CA GLU A 59 -16.71 -6.13 -20.55
C GLU A 59 -17.03 -7.50 -21.18
N THR A 60 -16.89 -8.60 -20.44
CA THR A 60 -17.05 -9.97 -21.00
C THR A 60 -18.46 -10.52 -20.81
N ARG A 61 -19.19 -10.13 -19.75
CA ARG A 61 -20.49 -10.71 -19.40
C ARG A 61 -21.38 -9.72 -18.66
N GLY A 62 -22.31 -9.07 -19.35
CA GLY A 62 -23.39 -8.29 -18.72
C GLY A 62 -24.37 -9.08 -17.82
N GLY A 63 -23.93 -10.08 -17.04
CA GLY A 63 -24.78 -10.83 -16.12
C GLY A 63 -24.06 -11.94 -15.33
N HIS A 64 -24.36 -12.00 -14.03
CA HIS A 64 -24.08 -13.04 -13.00
C HIS A 64 -22.75 -13.01 -12.23
N PHE A 65 -22.87 -12.48 -11.02
CA PHE A 65 -21.85 -12.22 -9.99
C PHE A 65 -21.57 -13.41 -9.04
N GLU A 66 -22.20 -14.57 -9.23
CA GLU A 66 -22.35 -15.57 -8.16
C GLU A 66 -21.20 -16.58 -8.01
N ARG A 67 -20.07 -16.44 -8.71
CA ARG A 67 -19.04 -17.51 -8.71
C ARG A 67 -17.61 -17.11 -8.36
N PHE A 68 -17.40 -15.95 -7.72
CA PHE A 68 -16.05 -15.46 -7.38
C PHE A 68 -15.82 -15.14 -5.90
N LEU A 69 -16.72 -15.55 -5.00
CA LEU A 69 -16.47 -15.60 -3.56
C LEU A 69 -15.85 -16.95 -3.16
#